data_AF-A0A0V0GTF5-F1
#
_entry.id   AF-A0A0V0GTF5-F1
#
_cell.length_a   1.000
_cell.length_b   1.000
_cell.length_c   1.000
_cell.angle_alpha   90.00
_cell.angle_beta   90.00
_cell.angle_gamma   90.00
#
_symmetry.space_group_name_H-M   'P 1'
#
loop_
_entity.id
_entity.type
_entity.pdbx_description
1 polymer ?
#
loop_
_entity_poly.entity_id
_entity_poly.type
_entity_poly.pdbx_seq_one_letter_code
_entity_poly.pdbx_strand_id
1 'polypeptide(L)'
;MVESFKKSMMVEFDMTDIGMMHYFLGIEVVQSADGIFITQKKYAQEILDRFQMKSCNSASSPTEFGSKLTKEPGGRRVDNTLYKQIVGSLMYLTATRPDVMHAVSLISRYMESPKEMHLLAAKRIF
;
A
#
# COMPACT_ATOMS: atom_id res chain seq x y z
N MET A 1 9.75 29.60 -14.14
CA MET A 1 10.54 28.36 -14.29
C MET A 1 9.65 27.16 -14.63
N VAL A 2 8.65 26.81 -13.80
CA VAL A 2 7.74 25.68 -14.11
C VAL A 2 6.85 25.97 -15.33
N GLU A 3 6.22 27.13 -15.40
CA GLU A 3 5.36 27.50 -16.53
C GLU A 3 6.10 27.58 -17.88
N SER A 4 7.32 28.09 -17.87
CA SER A 4 8.17 28.11 -19.07
C SER A 4 8.57 26.69 -19.52
N PHE A 5 8.82 25.79 -18.55
CA PHE A 5 9.13 24.40 -18.84
C PHE A 5 7.91 23.66 -19.41
N LYS A 6 6.73 23.81 -18.80
CA LYS A 6 5.46 23.25 -19.32
C LYS A 6 5.22 23.66 -20.76
N LYS A 7 5.35 24.96 -21.07
CA LYS A 7 5.20 25.49 -22.44
C LYS A 7 6.20 24.86 -23.41
N SER A 8 7.46 24.74 -23.02
CA SER A 8 8.47 24.07 -23.86
C SER A 8 8.13 22.61 -24.13
N MET A 9 7.64 21.89 -23.12
CA MET A 9 7.25 20.47 -23.27
C MET A 9 6.01 20.30 -24.15
N MET A 10 5.03 21.20 -24.06
CA MET A 10 3.82 21.16 -24.89
C MET A 10 4.09 21.50 -26.37
N VAL A 11 5.22 22.14 -26.68
CA VAL A 11 5.65 22.36 -28.07
C VAL A 11 6.24 21.09 -28.67
N GLU A 12 7.04 20.36 -27.88
CA GLU A 12 7.73 19.15 -28.35
C GLU A 12 6.86 17.89 -28.27
N PHE A 13 5.89 17.86 -27.36
CA PHE A 13 5.06 16.70 -27.07
C PHE A 13 3.58 17.07 -26.97
N ASP A 14 2.71 16.18 -27.45
CA ASP A 14 1.26 16.26 -27.22
C ASP A 14 0.95 16.07 -25.73
N MET A 15 0.92 17.18 -25.01
CA MET A 15 0.73 17.25 -23.56
C MET A 15 -0.36 18.26 -23.22
N THR A 16 -1.14 17.97 -22.18
CA THR A 16 -2.13 18.89 -21.62
C THR A 16 -1.77 19.20 -20.18
N ASP A 17 -1.82 20.49 -19.80
CA ASP A 17 -1.69 20.88 -18.40
C ASP A 17 -3.03 20.67 -17.68
N ILE A 18 -3.01 19.76 -16.71
CA ILE A 18 -4.16 19.43 -15.86
C ILE A 18 -4.26 20.33 -14.63
N GLY A 19 -3.38 21.33 -14.50
CA GLY A 19 -3.35 22.27 -13.39
C GLY A 19 -2.67 21.69 -12.15
N MET A 20 -3.20 22.03 -10.98
CA MET A 20 -2.63 21.57 -9.71
C MET A 20 -2.86 20.07 -9.53
N MET A 21 -1.81 19.37 -9.08
CA MET A 21 -1.87 17.94 -8.80
C MET A 21 -2.83 17.68 -7.62
N HIS A 22 -3.86 16.88 -7.88
CA HIS A 22 -4.80 16.40 -6.87
C HIS A 22 -4.66 14.90 -6.60
N TYR A 23 -4.18 14.14 -7.58
CA TYR A 23 -3.96 12.70 -7.48
C TYR A 23 -2.68 12.31 -8.23
N PHE A 24 -1.90 11.42 -7.64
CA PHE A 24 -0.76 10.78 -8.29
C PHE A 24 -0.63 9.33 -7.84
N LEU A 25 -0.81 8.39 -8.76
CA LEU A 25 -0.71 6.94 -8.52
C LEU A 25 -1.60 6.38 -7.38
N GLY A 26 -2.66 7.09 -6.99
CA GLY A 26 -3.53 6.69 -5.86
C GLY A 26 -3.19 7.39 -4.53
N ILE A 27 -2.21 8.29 -4.53
CA ILE A 27 -1.99 9.28 -3.48
C ILE A 27 -2.82 10.52 -3.80
N GLU A 28 -3.67 10.90 -2.88
CA GLU A 28 -4.40 12.16 -2.85
C GLU A 28 -3.48 13.26 -2.35
N VAL A 29 -3.46 14.38 -3.07
CA VAL A 29 -2.63 15.55 -2.78
C VAL A 29 -3.53 16.76 -2.57
N VAL A 30 -3.47 17.35 -1.38
CA VAL A 30 -4.19 18.56 -1.01
C VAL A 30 -3.16 19.67 -0.84
N GLN A 31 -3.21 20.67 -1.72
CA GLN A 31 -2.29 21.81 -1.72
C GLN A 31 -3.05 23.04 -1.25
N SER A 32 -2.56 23.67 -0.19
CA SER A 32 -3.19 24.82 0.46
C SER A 32 -2.14 25.85 0.89
N ALA A 33 -2.57 27.00 1.40
CA ALA A 33 -1.66 28.00 1.96
C ALA A 33 -0.86 27.45 3.16
N ASP A 34 -1.42 26.48 3.88
CA ASP A 34 -0.79 25.85 5.05
C ASP A 34 0.23 24.75 4.66
N GLY A 35 0.31 24.39 3.37
CA GLY A 35 1.25 23.41 2.84
C GLY A 35 0.60 22.32 2.00
N ILE A 36 1.37 21.26 1.77
CA ILE A 36 0.98 20.10 0.95
C ILE A 36 0.73 18.92 1.88
N PHE A 37 -0.49 18.38 1.82
CA PHE A 37 -0.90 17.20 2.57
C PHE A 37 -1.12 16.04 1.59
N ILE A 38 -0.64 14.86 1.98
CA ILE A 38 -0.80 13.64 1.18
C ILE A 38 -1.59 12.60 1.96
N THR A 39 -2.46 11.85 1.28
CA THR A 39 -3.25 10.78 1.87
C THR A 39 -3.48 9.64 0.88
N GLN A 40 -3.61 8.41 1.38
CA GLN A 40 -3.99 7.24 0.59
C GLN A 40 -5.31 6.63 1.08
N LYS A 41 -6.21 7.45 1.67
CA LYS A 41 -7.47 6.98 2.24
C LYS A 41 -8.31 6.20 1.22
N LYS A 42 -8.46 6.70 0.00
CA LYS A 42 -9.19 6.01 -1.08
C LYS A 42 -8.54 4.68 -1.43
N TYR A 43 -7.23 4.66 -1.61
CA TYR A 43 -6.48 3.43 -1.89
C TYR A 43 -6.62 2.39 -0.76
N ALA A 44 -6.56 2.83 0.50
CA ALA A 44 -6.77 1.95 1.65
C ALA A 44 -8.15 1.28 1.63
N GLN A 45 -9.21 2.02 1.25
CA GLN A 45 -10.54 1.44 1.09
C GLN A 45 -10.62 0.46 -0.09
N GLU A 46 -10.01 0.80 -1.23
CA GLU A 46 -9.98 -0.08 -2.41
C GLU A 46 -9.28 -1.41 -2.13
N ILE A 47 -8.20 -1.44 -1.34
CA ILE A 47 -7.54 -2.70 -0.98
C ILE A 47 -8.33 -3.51 0.05
N LEU A 48 -9.04 -2.86 0.99
CA LEU A 48 -9.96 -3.55 1.89
C LEU A 48 -11.08 -4.24 1.11
N ASP A 49 -11.60 -3.58 0.07
CA ASP A 49 -12.62 -4.14 -0.82
C ASP A 49 -12.08 -5.33 -1.60
N ARG A 50 -10.93 -5.13 -2.25
CA ARG A 50 -10.28 -6.11 -3.11
C ARG A 50 -10.02 -7.43 -2.38
N PHE A 51 -9.63 -7.36 -1.11
CA PHE A 51 -9.32 -8.55 -0.30
C PHE A 51 -10.43 -8.98 0.66
N GLN A 52 -11.64 -8.43 0.52
CA GLN A 52 -12.83 -8.74 1.33
C GLN A 52 -12.61 -8.51 2.84
N MET A 53 -11.88 -7.45 3.19
CA MET A 53 -11.53 -7.06 4.57
C MET A 53 -12.37 -5.89 5.10
N LYS A 54 -13.35 -5.37 4.35
CA LYS A 54 -14.23 -4.26 4.79
C LYS A 54 -14.88 -4.45 6.17
N SER A 55 -15.22 -5.69 6.51
CA SER A 55 -15.93 -6.04 7.74
C SER A 55 -15.05 -6.78 8.75
N CYS A 56 -13.72 -6.69 8.60
CA CYS A 56 -12.80 -7.30 9.55
C CYS A 56 -12.75 -6.51 10.86
N ASN A 57 -12.38 -7.20 11.94
CA ASN A 57 -12.12 -6.55 13.22
C ASN A 57 -10.83 -5.73 13.12
N SER A 58 -10.84 -4.51 13.66
CA SER A 58 -9.65 -3.68 13.76
C SER A 58 -8.62 -4.30 14.71
N ALA A 59 -7.36 -4.36 14.30
CA ALA A 59 -6.25 -4.70 15.18
C ALA A 59 -5.62 -3.43 15.79
N SER A 60 -5.27 -3.47 17.07
CA SER A 60 -4.54 -2.37 17.73
C SER A 60 -3.07 -2.29 17.33
N SER A 61 -2.51 -3.37 16.77
CA SER A 61 -1.13 -3.45 16.33
C SER A 61 -1.01 -4.19 15.00
N PRO A 62 -0.18 -3.70 14.05
CA PRO A 62 0.04 -4.37 12.76
C PRO A 62 0.67 -5.76 12.89
N THR A 63 1.43 -5.98 13.96
CA THR A 63 2.08 -7.26 14.28
C THR A 63 1.64 -7.74 15.66
N GLU A 64 1.47 -9.05 15.83
CA GLU A 64 1.19 -9.66 17.13
C GLU A 64 2.47 -9.77 17.97
N PHE A 65 2.39 -9.33 19.22
CA PHE A 65 3.52 -9.40 20.16
C PHE A 65 3.93 -10.84 20.42
N GLY A 66 5.23 -11.14 20.30
CA GLY A 66 5.78 -12.47 20.53
C GLY A 66 5.55 -13.48 19.39
N SER A 67 4.81 -13.11 18.35
CA SER A 67 4.64 -13.97 17.16
C SER A 67 5.95 -14.05 16.36
N LYS A 68 6.47 -15.27 16.18
CA LYS A 68 7.64 -15.53 15.32
C LYS A 68 7.17 -16.21 14.04
N LEU A 69 7.13 -15.46 12.95
CA LEU A 69 6.94 -16.06 11.62
C LEU A 69 8.13 -16.97 11.30
N THR A 70 7.82 -18.21 10.91
CA THR A 70 8.82 -19.24 10.60
C THR A 70 8.80 -19.51 9.11
N LYS A 71 9.91 -19.95 8.49
CA LYS A 71 9.94 -20.19 7.03
C LYS A 71 9.03 -21.35 6.61
N GLU A 72 9.05 -22.43 7.38
CA GLU A 72 8.26 -23.64 7.14
C GLU A 72 7.37 -23.92 8.36
N PRO A 73 6.33 -23.10 8.61
CA PRO A 73 5.36 -23.42 9.63
C PRO A 73 4.55 -24.63 9.16
N GLY A 74 4.10 -25.45 10.11
CA GLY A 74 3.04 -26.41 9.85
C GLY A 74 1.80 -25.71 9.28
N GLY A 75 0.98 -26.43 8.51
CA GLY A 75 -0.24 -25.90 7.93
C GLY A 75 -0.26 -25.86 6.41
N ARG A 76 -1.38 -25.41 5.85
CA ARG A 76 -1.64 -25.49 4.41
C ARG A 76 -0.87 -24.41 3.65
N ARG A 77 -0.51 -24.73 2.40
CA ARG A 77 0.03 -23.75 1.46
C ARG A 77 -1.08 -22.77 1.08
N VAL A 78 -0.71 -21.50 0.98
CA VAL A 78 -1.55 -20.42 0.49
C VAL A 78 -1.22 -20.17 -0.97
N ASP A 79 -2.18 -19.70 -1.75
CA ASP A 79 -1.93 -19.28 -3.13
C ASP A 79 -0.87 -18.16 -3.18
N ASN A 80 0.23 -18.43 -3.90
CA ASN A 80 1.37 -17.53 -3.99
C ASN A 80 1.01 -16.20 -4.65
N THR A 81 0.11 -16.23 -5.63
CA THR A 81 -0.29 -15.04 -6.40
C THR A 81 -1.10 -14.10 -5.52
N LEU A 82 -2.12 -14.64 -4.83
CA LEU A 82 -2.93 -13.90 -3.87
C LEU A 82 -2.07 -13.27 -2.78
N TYR A 83 -1.15 -14.05 -2.21
CA TYR A 83 -0.27 -13.54 -1.15
C TYR A 83 0.62 -12.40 -1.66
N LYS A 84 1.24 -12.55 -2.84
CA LYS A 84 2.03 -11.48 -3.47
C LYS A 84 1.21 -10.23 -3.78
N GLN A 85 -0.04 -10.39 -4.22
CA GLN A 85 -0.95 -9.26 -4.45
C GLN A 85 -1.25 -8.50 -3.16
N ILE A 86 -1.49 -9.21 -2.04
CA ILE A 86 -1.69 -8.60 -0.72
C ILE A 86 -0.42 -7.84 -0.30
N VAL A 87 0.73 -8.50 -0.31
CA VAL A 87 2.02 -7.88 0.08
C VAL A 87 2.32 -6.64 -0.77
N GLY A 88 2.15 -6.73 -2.09
CA GLY A 88 2.38 -5.60 -2.99
C GLY A 88 1.44 -4.42 -2.72
N SER A 89 0.16 -4.70 -2.45
CA SER A 89 -0.82 -3.66 -2.13
C SER A 89 -0.52 -2.97 -0.79
N LEU A 90 -0.15 -3.75 0.23
CA LEU A 90 0.26 -3.22 1.53
C LEU A 90 1.59 -2.45 1.44
N MET A 91 2.52 -2.90 0.59
CA MET A 91 3.79 -2.20 0.35
C MET A 91 3.56 -0.81 -0.25
N TYR A 92 2.60 -0.66 -1.17
CA TYR A 92 2.25 0.66 -1.71
C TYR A 92 1.63 1.60 -0.66
N LEU A 93 0.89 1.05 0.31
CA LEU A 93 0.29 1.81 1.42
C LEU A 93 1.36 2.42 2.35
N THR A 94 2.56 1.81 2.43
CA THR A 94 3.65 2.32 3.29
C THR A 94 4.13 3.72 2.90
N ALA A 95 3.82 4.20 1.68
CA ALA A 95 4.15 5.54 1.22
C ALA A 95 3.56 6.65 2.10
N THR A 96 2.38 6.42 2.70
CA THR A 96 1.75 7.37 3.64
C THR A 96 1.52 6.79 5.03
N ARG A 97 1.75 5.48 5.23
CA ARG A 97 1.59 4.75 6.50
C ARG A 97 2.91 4.10 6.95
N PRO A 98 3.88 4.87 7.46
CA PRO A 98 5.16 4.32 7.92
C PRO A 98 5.01 3.40 9.14
N ASP A 99 3.92 3.52 9.90
CA ASP A 99 3.59 2.71 11.08
C ASP A 99 3.41 1.22 10.76
N VAL A 100 2.99 0.86 9.54
CA VAL A 100 2.83 -0.55 9.11
C VAL A 100 4.06 -1.10 8.38
N MET A 101 5.05 -0.26 8.06
CA MET A 101 6.20 -0.61 7.23
C MET A 101 6.97 -1.82 7.75
N HIS A 102 7.14 -1.92 9.07
CA HIS A 102 7.82 -3.06 9.68
C HIS A 102 7.07 -4.38 9.44
N ALA A 103 5.75 -4.39 9.66
CA ALA A 103 4.92 -5.57 9.49
C ALA A 103 4.92 -6.04 8.03
N VAL A 104 4.78 -5.10 7.09
CA VAL A 104 4.83 -5.38 5.64
C VAL A 104 6.20 -5.95 5.23
N SER A 105 7.28 -5.38 5.75
CA SER A 105 8.65 -5.87 5.51
C SER A 105 8.91 -7.25 6.09
N LEU A 106 8.17 -7.65 7.13
CA LEU A 106 8.28 -8.98 7.73
C LEU A 106 7.56 -10.02 6.86
N ILE A 107 6.31 -9.76 6.46
CA ILE A 107 5.50 -10.69 5.67
C ILE A 107 6.05 -10.89 4.24
N SER A 108 6.75 -9.90 3.67
CA SER A 108 7.33 -9.97 2.32
C SER A 108 8.39 -11.07 2.17
N ARG A 109 9.03 -11.49 3.28
CA ARG A 109 10.06 -12.53 3.30
C ARG A 109 9.52 -13.92 2.92
N TYR A 110 8.21 -14.12 3.00
CA TYR A 110 7.56 -15.42 2.82
C TYR A 110 6.77 -15.54 1.50
N MET A 111 7.03 -14.65 0.53
CA MET A 111 6.31 -14.63 -0.76
C MET A 111 6.60 -15.83 -1.69
N GLU A 112 7.68 -16.57 -1.46
CA GLU A 112 8.05 -17.76 -2.24
C GLU A 112 7.16 -18.96 -1.92
N SER A 113 6.90 -19.19 -0.63
CA SER A 113 6.14 -20.34 -0.11
C SER A 113 5.26 -19.92 1.09
N PRO A 114 4.24 -19.08 0.87
CA PRO A 114 3.33 -18.64 1.92
C PRO A 114 2.49 -19.80 2.47
N LYS A 115 2.18 -19.68 3.77
CA LYS A 115 1.37 -20.62 4.55
C LYS A 115 0.27 -19.86 5.27
N GLU A 116 -0.71 -20.57 5.83
CA GLU A 116 -1.83 -19.97 6.54
C GLU A 116 -1.38 -18.97 7.62
N MET A 117 -0.33 -19.30 8.39
CA MET A 117 0.26 -18.38 9.37
C MET A 117 0.72 -17.05 8.75
N HIS A 118 1.36 -17.10 7.58
CA HIS A 118 1.81 -15.90 6.87
C HIS A 118 0.63 -15.06 6.38
N LEU A 119 -0.41 -15.71 5.86
CA LEU A 119 -1.63 -15.04 5.41
C LEU A 119 -2.38 -14.38 6.58
N LEU A 120 -2.44 -15.02 7.74
CA LEU A 120 -3.04 -14.44 8.95
C LEU A 120 -2.28 -13.20 9.41
N ALA A 121 -0.95 -13.25 9.40
CA ALA A 121 -0.12 -12.09 9.71
C ALA A 121 -0.34 -10.93 8.71
N ALA A 122 -0.46 -11.24 7.41
CA ALA A 122 -0.78 -10.21 6.41
C ALA A 122 -2.18 -9.63 6.61
N LYS A 123 -3.17 -10.46 6.95
CA LYS A 123 -4.55 -10.01 7.21
C LYS A 123 -4.67 -9.09 8.42
N ARG A 124 -3.79 -9.24 9.42
CA ARG A 124 -3.76 -8.39 10.61
C ARG A 124 -3.36 -6.92 10.30
N ILE A 125 -2.67 -6.69 9.19
CA ILE A 125 -2.19 -5.34 8.82
C ILE A 125 -3.32 -4.46 8.27
N PHE A 126 -4.38 -5.06 7.71
CA PHE A 126 -5.59 -4.35 7.28
C PHE A 126 -6.33 -3.78 8.48
#